data_AF-A0A5K1E3L6-F1
#
_entry.id   AF-A0A5K1E3L6-F1
#
_cell.length_a   1.000
_cell.length_b   1.000
_cell.length_c   1.000
_cell.angle_alpha   90.00
_cell.angle_beta   90.00
_cell.angle_gamma   90.00
#
_symmetry.space_group_name_H-M   'P 1'
#
loop_
_entity.id
_entity.type
_entity.pdbx_description
1 polymer ?
#
loop_
_entity_poly.entity_id
_entity_poly.type
_entity_poly.pdbx_seq_one_letter_code
_entity_poly.pdbx_strand_id
1 'polypeptide(L)' 'VGVQASNMQMVPLSNEGLAWESYNEEIASYNDDPFTVVGLLEQLNVTRDVSDYLWYMT' A
#
# COMPACT_ATOMS: atom_id res chain seq x y z
N VAL A 1 -42.80 -13.48 15.38
CA VAL A 1 -41.42 -13.82 15.78
C VAL A 1 -40.56 -12.63 15.41
N GLY A 2 -40.07 -11.87 16.40
CA GLY A 2 -39.32 -10.64 16.17
C GLY A 2 -37.82 -10.91 16.21
N VAL A 3 -37.07 -10.36 15.25
CA VAL A 3 -35.60 -10.37 15.26
C VAL A 3 -35.13 -9.20 16.13
N GLN A 4 -34.42 -9.51 17.21
CA GLN A 4 -33.71 -8.51 17.98
C GLN A 4 -32.39 -8.20 17.27
N ALA A 5 -32.32 -7.06 16.59
CA ALA A 5 -31.07 -6.58 16.00
C ALA A 5 -30.26 -5.82 17.06
N SER A 6 -28.95 -6.12 17.14
CA SER A 6 -28.02 -5.36 17.97
C SER A 6 -27.60 -4.07 17.27
N ASN A 7 -27.58 -2.95 17.99
CA ASN A 7 -26.98 -1.71 17.51
C ASN A 7 -25.49 -1.74 17.84
N MET A 8 -24.64 -1.94 16.84
CA MET A 8 -23.19 -1.93 17.00
C MET A 8 -22.67 -0.48 16.99
N GLN A 9 -21.80 -0.16 17.94
CA GLN A 9 -21.13 1.14 18.02
C GLN A 9 -19.62 0.94 18.19
N MET A 10 -18.83 1.73 17.47
CA MET A 10 -17.39 1.86 17.68
C MET A 10 -17.14 3.06 18.60
N VAL A 11 -16.56 2.81 19.77
CA VAL A 11 -16.21 3.84 20.75
C VAL A 11 -14.69 3.84 20.91
N PRO A 12 -14.01 5.00 20.81
CA PRO A 12 -12.57 5.06 21.02
C PRO A 12 -12.22 4.68 22.46
N LEU A 13 -11.13 3.93 22.64
CA LEU A 13 -10.66 3.52 23.97
C LEU A 13 -9.98 4.67 24.74
N SER A 14 -9.41 5.64 24.02
CA SER A 14 -8.75 6.83 24.57
C SER A 14 -9.04 8.06 23.75
N ASN A 15 -9.03 9.23 24.41
CA ASN A 15 -9.03 10.53 23.74
C ASN A 15 -7.60 11.03 23.45
N GLU A 16 -6.59 10.33 23.95
CA GLU A 16 -5.18 10.57 23.63
C GLU A 16 -4.86 10.00 22.25
N GLY A 17 -4.26 10.82 21.40
CA GLY A 17 -3.79 10.43 20.07
C GLY A 17 -2.42 9.74 20.12
N LEU A 18 -2.09 9.03 19.05
CA LEU A 18 -0.76 8.44 18.86
C LEU A 18 0.26 9.53 18.51
N ALA A 19 1.46 9.42 19.08
CA ALA A 19 2.62 10.21 18.65
C ALA A 19 3.28 9.51 17.45
N TRP A 20 2.86 9.88 16.24
CA TRP A 20 3.38 9.30 15.00
C TRP A 20 4.75 9.85 14.63
N GLU A 21 5.60 8.98 14.11
CA GLU A 21 6.77 9.34 13.32
C GLU A 21 6.53 8.98 11.86
N SER A 22 7.22 9.66 10.95
CA SER A 22 7.09 9.44 9.51
C SER A 22 8.44 9.21 8.86
N TYR A 23 8.46 8.30 7.89
CA TYR A 23 9.58 8.12 6.98
C TYR A 23 9.10 8.44 5.57
N ASN A 24 9.88 9.26 4.85
CA ASN A 24 9.62 9.56 3.44
C ASN A 24 10.36 8.53 2.60
N GLU A 25 9.61 7.67 1.91
CA GLU A 25 10.18 6.77 0.93
C GLU A 25 10.73 7.57 -0.26
N GLU A 26 11.96 7.26 -0.67
CA GLU A 26 12.62 7.94 -1.79
C GLU A 26 12.05 7.45 -3.14
N ILE A 27 12.19 8.28 -4.18
CA ILE A 27 11.79 7.92 -5.54
C ILE A 27 12.84 6.96 -6.11
N ALA A 28 12.38 5.90 -6.79
CA ALA A 28 13.26 4.94 -7.43
C ALA A 28 14.25 5.60 -8.40
N SER A 29 15.51 5.17 -8.33
CA SER A 29 16.62 5.67 -9.13
C SER A 29 17.38 4.52 -9.81
N TYR A 30 18.30 4.85 -10.73
CA TYR A 30 19.08 3.83 -11.44
C TYR A 30 20.04 3.04 -10.52
N ASN A 31 20.37 3.58 -9.35
CA ASN A 31 21.24 2.91 -8.38
C ASN A 31 20.49 1.87 -7.52
N ASP A 32 19.16 1.78 -7.64
CA ASP A 32 18.31 0.89 -6.85
C ASP A 32 18.06 -0.46 -7.57
N ASP A 33 19.07 -0.96 -8.29
CA ASP A 33 19.06 -2.22 -9.04
C ASP A 33 17.84 -2.44 -9.98
N PRO A 34 17.56 -1.49 -10.91
CA PRO A 34 16.48 -1.68 -11.87
C PRO A 34 16.84 -2.74 -12.92
N PHE A 35 15.81 -3.38 -13.49
CA PHE A 35 15.94 -4.12 -14.75
C PHE A 35 15.58 -3.23 -15.94
N THR A 36 16.05 -3.58 -17.13
CA THR A 36 15.80 -2.80 -18.37
C THR A 36 15.15 -3.66 -19.46
N VAL A 37 14.37 -3.00 -20.31
CA VAL A 37 13.70 -3.62 -21.46
C VAL A 37 13.45 -2.57 -22.54
N VAL A 38 13.39 -3.00 -23.80
CA VAL A 38 12.93 -2.14 -24.90
C VAL A 38 11.41 -2.20 -24.95
N GLY A 39 10.75 -1.09 -24.60
CA GLY A 39 9.28 -0.96 -24.60
C GLY A 39 8.66 -1.05 -23.22
N LEU A 40 7.33 -1.19 -23.16
CA LEU A 40 6.57 -1.30 -21.91
C LEU A 40 6.18 -2.76 -21.64
N LEU A 41 6.22 -3.15 -20.38
CA LEU A 41 5.74 -4.44 -19.89
C LEU A 41 4.41 -4.26 -19.15
N GLU A 42 3.68 -5.36 -18.97
CA GLU A 42 2.46 -5.41 -18.18
C GLU A 42 2.80 -5.70 -16.71
N GLN A 43 2.07 -5.07 -15.78
CA GLN A 43 2.41 -5.06 -14.36
C GLN A 43 2.32 -6.44 -13.69
N LEU A 44 1.24 -7.20 -13.85
CA LEU A 44 1.07 -8.53 -13.22
C LEU A 44 2.13 -9.53 -13.70
N ASN A 45 2.54 -9.44 -14.96
CA ASN A 45 3.60 -10.26 -15.53
C ASN A 45 4.99 -9.93 -14.94
N VAL A 46 5.22 -8.68 -14.53
CA VAL A 46 6.46 -8.24 -13.89
C VAL A 46 6.45 -8.52 -12.39
N THR A 47 5.41 -8.09 -11.67
CA THR A 47 5.35 -8.20 -10.20
C THR A 47 4.97 -9.60 -9.72
N ARG A 48 4.34 -10.42 -10.57
CA ARG A 48 3.89 -11.79 -10.24
C ARG A 48 3.01 -11.85 -9.00
N ASP A 49 2.20 -10.81 -8.76
CA ASP A 49 1.35 -10.69 -7.56
C ASP A 49 2.16 -10.70 -6.23
N VAL A 50 3.47 -10.40 -6.30
CA VAL A 50 4.32 -10.27 -5.11
C VAL A 50 4.22 -8.87 -4.50
N SER A 51 3.94 -7.86 -5.32
CA SER A 51 3.79 -6.45 -4.91
C SER A 51 2.73 -5.74 -5.74
N ASP A 52 2.05 -4.79 -5.09
CA ASP A 52 1.10 -3.86 -5.72
C ASP A 52 1.82 -2.75 -6.52
N TYR A 53 3.12 -2.57 -6.33
CA TYR A 53 3.89 -1.45 -6.88
C TYR A 53 4.90 -1.88 -7.95
N LEU A 54 4.97 -1.09 -9.03
CA LEU A 54 5.98 -1.19 -10.10
C LEU A 54 6.36 0.20 -10.62
N TRP A 55 7.64 0.54 -10.58
CA TRP A 55 8.18 1.79 -11.13
C TRP A 55 8.53 1.63 -12.62
N TYR A 56 7.96 2.48 -13.48
CA TYR A 56 8.36 2.61 -14.88
C TYR A 56 9.30 3.82 -15.04
N MET A 57 10.54 3.56 -15.45
CA MET A 57 11.60 4.56 -15.63
C MET A 57 12.19 4.44 -17.04
N THR A 58 12.71 5.55 -17.61
CA THR A 58 13.32 5.61 -18.94
C THR A 58 14.64 6.37 -18.93
#